data_AF-A0A1H3BL38-F1
#
_entry.id   AF-A0A1H3BL38-F1
#
_cell.length_a   1.000
_cell.length_b   1.000
_cell.length_c   1.000
_cell.angle_alpha   90.00
_cell.angle_beta   90.00
_cell.angle_gamma   90.00
#
_symmetry.space_group_name_H-M   'P 1'
#
loop_
_entity.id
_entity.type
_entity.pdbx_description
1 polymer ?
#
loop_
_entity_poly.entity_id
_entity_poly.type
_entity_poly.pdbx_seq_one_letter_code
_entity_poly.pdbx_strand_id
1 'polypeptide(L)'
;MKKILVTLVLVLTVTVTFGQNKWQQKQIKYFVDAAQTEFKLDDAKTKELTSFRTDMVLEYHALQKKAKANEITKEERKEKGKEISKKFNKKLIKLTGKSYKDLAPFMDRLRKELKNLK
;
A
#
# COMPACT_ATOMS: atom_id res chain seq x y z
N MET A 1 -38.90 13.37 -1.45
CA MET A 1 -38.52 12.23 -2.33
C MET A 1 -37.18 12.42 -3.07
N LYS A 2 -36.79 13.62 -3.53
CA LYS A 2 -35.52 13.82 -4.25
C LYS A 2 -34.24 13.78 -3.39
N LYS A 3 -34.35 14.01 -2.06
CA LYS A 3 -33.19 14.07 -1.14
C LYS A 3 -32.70 12.70 -0.64
N ILE A 4 -33.54 11.67 -0.65
CA ILE A 4 -33.19 10.32 -0.16
C ILE A 4 -32.39 9.55 -1.22
N LEU A 5 -32.67 9.79 -2.51
CA LEU A 5 -31.97 9.18 -3.63
C LEU A 5 -30.49 9.61 -3.72
N VAL A 6 -30.16 10.85 -3.35
CA VAL A 6 -28.78 11.37 -3.41
C VAL A 6 -27.89 10.71 -2.35
N THR A 7 -28.41 10.47 -1.15
CA THR A 7 -27.65 9.85 -0.06
C THR A 7 -27.37 8.36 -0.33
N LEU A 8 -28.31 7.66 -0.97
CA LEU A 8 -28.14 6.24 -1.30
C LEU A 8 -27.07 6.02 -2.38
N VAL A 9 -26.99 6.92 -3.36
CA VAL A 9 -25.96 6.87 -4.43
C VAL A 9 -24.57 7.19 -3.88
N LEU A 10 -24.46 8.08 -2.88
CA LEU A 10 -23.17 8.45 -2.27
C LEU A 10 -22.58 7.32 -1.39
N VAL A 11 -23.42 6.50 -0.76
CA VAL A 11 -22.95 5.34 0.03
C VAL A 11 -22.51 4.18 -0.87
N LEU A 12 -23.09 4.05 -2.06
CA LEU A 12 -22.73 3.02 -3.02
C LEU A 12 -21.38 3.28 -3.71
N THR A 13 -20.97 4.53 -3.95
CA THR A 13 -19.66 4.82 -4.58
C THR A 13 -18.46 4.47 -3.68
N VAL A 14 -18.65 4.50 -2.35
CA VAL A 14 -17.59 4.10 -1.41
C VAL A 14 -17.38 2.58 -1.44
N THR A 15 -18.45 1.78 -1.54
CA THR A 15 -18.33 0.31 -1.44
C THR A 15 -17.78 -0.36 -2.70
N VAL A 16 -17.99 0.20 -3.91
CA VAL A 16 -17.42 -0.37 -5.15
C VAL A 16 -15.88 -0.27 -5.18
N THR A 17 -15.30 0.71 -4.49
CA THR A 17 -13.83 0.89 -4.46
C THR A 17 -13.12 -0.08 -3.50
N PHE A 18 -13.81 -0.57 -2.46
CA PHE A 18 -13.23 -1.48 -1.47
C PHE A 18 -13.47 -2.97 -1.75
N GLY A 19 -14.43 -3.33 -2.61
CA GLY A 19 -14.72 -4.71 -2.99
C GLY A 19 -13.62 -5.40 -3.82
N GLN A 20 -12.94 -4.69 -4.72
CA GLN A 20 -11.80 -5.21 -5.51
C GLN A 20 -10.49 -5.31 -4.71
N ASN A 21 -10.48 -4.84 -3.47
CA ASN A 21 -9.26 -4.53 -2.71
C ASN A 21 -8.97 -5.54 -1.58
N LYS A 22 -9.76 -6.60 -1.41
CA LYS A 22 -9.61 -7.56 -0.27
C LYS A 22 -8.21 -8.19 -0.19
N TRP A 23 -7.65 -8.58 -1.31
CA TRP A 23 -6.29 -9.14 -1.37
C TRP A 23 -5.23 -8.11 -0.98
N GLN A 24 -5.32 -6.91 -1.54
CA GLN A 24 -4.42 -5.79 -1.23
C GLN A 24 -4.53 -5.38 0.24
N GLN A 25 -5.73 -5.29 0.79
CA GLN A 25 -5.97 -5.06 2.22
C GLN A 25 -5.33 -6.14 3.09
N LYS A 26 -5.45 -7.42 2.70
CA LYS A 26 -4.79 -8.53 3.39
C LYS A 26 -3.28 -8.38 3.40
N GLN A 27 -2.68 -8.01 2.26
CA GLN A 27 -1.25 -7.73 2.15
C GLN A 27 -0.82 -6.52 2.98
N ILE A 28 -1.61 -5.44 2.99
CA ILE A 28 -1.35 -4.24 3.80
C ILE A 28 -1.38 -4.62 5.28
N LYS A 29 -2.45 -5.28 5.73
CA LYS A 29 -2.62 -5.72 7.12
C LYS A 29 -1.46 -6.60 7.57
N TYR A 30 -1.12 -7.64 6.79
CA TYR A 30 -0.01 -8.53 7.12
C TYR A 30 1.32 -7.78 7.24
N PHE A 31 1.60 -6.85 6.33
CA PHE A 31 2.80 -6.02 6.38
C PHE A 31 2.83 -5.15 7.65
N VAL A 32 1.73 -4.49 7.96
CA VAL A 32 1.60 -3.59 9.11
C VAL A 32 1.75 -4.37 10.42
N ASP A 33 1.03 -5.48 10.57
CA ASP A 33 1.06 -6.32 11.77
C ASP A 33 2.49 -6.87 12.02
N ALA A 34 3.19 -7.28 10.95
CA ALA A 34 4.59 -7.71 11.04
C ALA A 34 5.54 -6.55 11.42
N ALA A 35 5.37 -5.37 10.82
CA ALA A 35 6.19 -4.20 11.15
C ALA A 35 5.95 -3.71 12.59
N GLN A 36 4.70 -3.73 13.04
CA GLN A 36 4.32 -3.36 14.40
C GLN A 36 5.02 -4.28 15.41
N THR A 37 5.00 -5.59 15.15
CA THR A 37 5.65 -6.60 16.01
C THR A 37 7.17 -6.44 16.00
N GLU A 38 7.79 -6.34 14.82
CA GLU A 38 9.25 -6.35 14.69
C GLU A 38 9.90 -5.04 15.16
N PHE A 39 9.27 -3.91 14.88
CA PHE A 39 9.78 -2.59 15.26
C PHE A 39 9.12 -2.00 16.50
N LYS A 40 8.26 -2.78 17.18
CA LYS A 40 7.52 -2.36 18.38
C LYS A 40 6.84 -1.01 18.20
N LEU A 41 6.12 -0.86 17.09
CA LEU A 41 5.43 0.39 16.77
C LEU A 41 4.23 0.58 17.71
N ASP A 42 4.06 1.80 18.18
CA ASP A 42 2.84 2.22 18.89
C ASP A 42 1.66 2.36 17.91
N ASP A 43 0.45 2.55 18.44
CA ASP A 43 -0.77 2.65 17.64
C ASP A 43 -0.76 3.84 16.68
N ALA A 44 -0.12 4.95 17.05
CA ALA A 44 -0.04 6.13 16.21
C ALA A 44 0.85 5.86 14.98
N LYS A 45 2.04 5.29 15.20
CA LYS A 45 2.95 4.86 14.14
C LYS A 45 2.36 3.75 13.29
N THR A 46 1.59 2.84 13.88
CA THR A 46 0.93 1.75 13.15
C THR A 46 -0.17 2.30 12.22
N LYS A 47 -0.94 3.30 12.67
CA LYS A 47 -1.90 4.02 11.81
C LYS A 47 -1.20 4.79 10.69
N GLU A 48 -0.11 5.50 11.00
CA GLU A 48 0.68 6.21 9.98
C GLU A 48 1.23 5.24 8.93
N LEU A 49 1.79 4.11 9.38
CA LEU A 49 2.28 3.03 8.52
C LEU A 49 1.18 2.49 7.62
N THR A 50 0.01 2.20 8.19
CA THR A 50 -1.16 1.72 7.43
C THR A 50 -1.53 2.70 6.32
N SER A 51 -1.56 4.00 6.62
CA SER A 51 -1.88 5.04 5.66
C SER A 51 -0.89 5.05 4.49
N PHE A 52 0.42 5.23 4.74
CA PHE A 52 1.36 5.35 3.63
C PHE A 52 1.65 4.02 2.93
N ARG A 53 1.42 2.88 3.59
CA ARG A 53 1.46 1.57 2.93
C ARG A 53 0.29 1.42 1.97
N THR A 54 -0.89 1.88 2.34
CA THR A 54 -2.07 1.91 1.47
C THR A 54 -1.82 2.82 0.26
N ASP A 55 -1.31 4.03 0.48
CA ASP A 55 -0.95 4.96 -0.61
C ASP A 55 0.01 4.30 -1.61
N MET A 56 1.07 3.64 -1.11
CA MET A 56 2.04 2.95 -1.94
C MET A 56 1.39 1.84 -2.78
N VAL A 57 0.49 1.05 -2.20
CA VAL A 57 -0.23 -0.01 -2.93
C VAL A 57 -1.15 0.58 -4.01
N LEU A 58 -1.84 1.67 -3.71
CA LEU A 58 -2.70 2.38 -4.67
C LEU A 58 -1.88 2.98 -5.83
N GLU A 59 -0.76 3.64 -5.52
CA GLU A 59 0.16 4.19 -6.53
C GLU A 59 0.70 3.08 -7.45
N TYR A 60 1.13 1.95 -6.88
CA TYR A 60 1.56 0.81 -7.70
C TYR A 60 0.43 0.26 -8.55
N HIS A 61 -0.77 0.10 -7.99
CA HIS A 61 -1.91 -0.41 -8.74
C HIS A 61 -2.29 0.50 -9.90
N ALA A 62 -2.29 1.82 -9.70
CA ALA A 62 -2.50 2.81 -10.75
C ALA A 62 -1.41 2.72 -11.82
N LEU A 63 -0.14 2.60 -11.42
CA LEU A 63 0.98 2.41 -12.34
C LEU A 63 0.82 1.13 -13.19
N GLN A 64 0.36 0.04 -12.57
CA GLN A 64 0.09 -1.20 -13.30
C GLN A 64 -1.08 -1.08 -14.28
N LYS A 65 -2.12 -0.32 -13.93
CA LYS A 65 -3.23 -0.03 -14.86
C LYS A 65 -2.73 0.73 -16.08
N LYS A 66 -1.95 1.80 -15.90
CA LYS A 66 -1.36 2.57 -17.01
C LYS A 66 -0.46 1.71 -17.90
N ALA A 67 0.36 0.87 -17.30
CA ALA A 67 1.21 -0.06 -18.05
C ALA A 67 0.41 -1.07 -18.87
N LYS A 68 -0.69 -1.61 -18.32
CA LYS A 68 -1.58 -2.53 -19.05
C LYS A 68 -2.35 -1.84 -20.17
N ALA A 69 -2.64 -0.55 -20.02
CA ALA A 69 -3.27 0.28 -21.04
C ALA A 69 -2.28 0.79 -22.11
N ASN A 70 -0.99 0.42 -22.03
CA ASN A 70 0.08 0.94 -22.88
C ASN A 70 0.24 2.48 -22.84
N GLU A 71 -0.23 3.13 -21.78
CA GLU A 71 -0.11 4.60 -21.58
C GLU A 71 1.31 5.02 -21.15
N ILE A 72 2.13 4.05 -20.73
CA ILE A 72 3.52 4.27 -20.31
C ILE A 72 4.40 3.14 -20.86
N THR A 73 5.65 3.47 -21.14
CA THR A 73 6.67 2.49 -21.56
C THR A 73 7.12 1.59 -20.40
N LYS A 74 7.85 0.53 -20.72
CA LYS A 74 8.44 -0.37 -19.72
C LYS A 74 9.48 0.36 -18.87
N GLU A 75 10.22 1.28 -19.47
CA GLU A 75 11.24 2.13 -18.88
C GLU A 75 10.58 3.10 -17.88
N GLU A 76 9.55 3.83 -18.31
CA GLU A 76 8.79 4.72 -17.43
C GLU A 76 8.13 3.97 -16.27
N ARG A 77 7.60 2.77 -16.52
CA ARG A 77 7.04 1.92 -15.45
C ARG A 77 8.12 1.56 -14.44
N LYS A 78 9.34 1.26 -14.88
CA LYS A 78 10.47 0.92 -14.00
C LYS A 78 10.90 2.14 -13.18
N GLU A 79 10.98 3.31 -13.79
CA GLU A 79 11.35 4.56 -13.11
C GLU A 79 10.31 5.00 -12.09
N LYS A 80 9.04 5.14 -12.49
CA LYS A 80 7.93 5.48 -11.58
C LYS A 80 7.81 4.43 -10.46
N GLY A 81 8.02 3.15 -10.79
CA GLY A 81 8.06 2.08 -9.80
C GLY A 81 9.18 2.24 -8.76
N LYS A 82 10.37 2.70 -9.16
CA LYS A 82 11.46 3.00 -8.22
C LYS A 82 11.15 4.22 -7.36
N GLU A 83 10.51 5.25 -7.91
CA GLU A 83 10.11 6.45 -7.17
C GLU A 83 9.12 6.12 -6.06
N ILE A 84 8.09 5.33 -6.36
CA ILE A 84 7.10 4.85 -5.36
C ILE A 84 7.83 4.11 -4.22
N SER A 85 8.73 3.17 -4.57
CA SER A 85 9.56 2.45 -3.59
C SER A 85 10.43 3.38 -2.74
N LYS A 86 11.07 4.37 -3.36
CA LYS A 86 11.95 5.33 -2.68
C LYS A 86 11.17 6.20 -1.70
N LYS A 87 9.99 6.69 -2.10
CA LYS A 87 9.07 7.46 -1.26
C LYS A 87 8.62 6.64 -0.04
N PHE A 88 8.22 5.38 -0.26
CA PHE A 88 7.83 4.46 0.80
C PHE A 88 8.99 4.20 1.78
N ASN A 89 10.17 3.81 1.26
CA ASN A 89 11.32 3.49 2.10
C ASN A 89 11.77 4.69 2.94
N LYS A 90 11.74 5.90 2.38
CA LYS A 90 12.06 7.13 3.13
C LYS A 90 11.11 7.34 4.31
N LYS A 91 9.80 7.13 4.11
CA LYS A 91 8.81 7.22 5.19
C LYS A 91 9.01 6.11 6.23
N LEU A 92 9.27 4.88 5.79
CA LEU A 92 9.48 3.74 6.70
C LEU A 92 10.73 3.92 7.56
N ILE A 93 11.84 4.39 6.99
CA ILE A 93 13.07 4.73 7.72
C ILE A 93 12.78 5.79 8.78
N LYS A 94 12.04 6.85 8.41
CA LYS A 94 11.67 7.92 9.35
C LYS A 94 10.79 7.40 10.50
N LEU A 95 9.83 6.53 10.19
CA LEU A 95 8.88 5.99 11.16
C LEU A 95 9.52 4.99 12.14
N THR A 96 10.41 4.14 11.63
CA THR A 96 11.07 3.08 12.42
C THR A 96 12.37 3.53 13.09
N GLY A 97 12.97 4.63 12.62
CA GLY A 97 14.31 5.05 13.02
C GLY A 97 15.42 4.09 12.58
N LYS A 98 15.11 3.12 11.70
CA LYS A 98 16.05 2.09 11.24
C LYS A 98 16.70 2.49 9.92
N SER A 99 17.95 2.07 9.72
CA SER A 99 18.61 2.27 8.44
C SER A 99 18.01 1.36 7.37
N TYR A 100 18.24 1.68 6.10
CA TYR A 100 17.80 0.79 5.02
C TYR A 100 18.42 -0.62 5.12
N LYS A 101 19.66 -0.73 5.63
CA LYS A 101 20.33 -2.02 5.83
C LYS A 101 19.59 -2.90 6.84
N ASP A 102 19.05 -2.29 7.90
CA ASP A 102 18.30 -3.00 8.94
C ASP A 102 16.89 -3.37 8.44
N LEU A 103 16.31 -2.54 7.57
CA LEU A 103 15.00 -2.80 6.98
C LEU A 103 15.06 -3.85 5.86
N ALA A 104 16.20 -4.03 5.19
CA ALA A 104 16.30 -4.89 4.01
C ALA A 104 15.93 -6.37 4.29
N PRO A 105 16.45 -7.03 5.36
CA PRO A 105 16.04 -8.39 5.70
C PRO A 105 14.54 -8.53 5.95
N PHE A 106 13.96 -7.58 6.69
CA PHE A 106 12.52 -7.50 6.94
C PHE A 106 11.72 -7.40 5.65
N MET A 107 12.11 -6.49 4.76
CA MET A 107 11.45 -6.26 3.48
C MET A 107 11.55 -7.47 2.55
N ASP A 108 12.70 -8.16 2.53
CA ASP A 108 12.90 -9.36 1.72
C ASP A 108 12.11 -10.56 2.24
N ARG A 109 12.03 -10.74 3.57
CA ARG A 109 11.19 -11.77 4.18
C ARG A 109 9.72 -11.54 3.83
N LEU A 110 9.21 -10.33 4.06
CA LEU A 110 7.82 -10.00 3.75
C LEU A 110 7.49 -10.15 2.27
N ARG A 111 8.39 -9.81 1.34
CA ARG A 111 8.14 -10.04 -0.10
C ARG A 111 7.91 -11.51 -0.44
N LYS A 112 8.57 -12.45 0.27
CA LYS A 112 8.39 -13.89 0.06
C LYS A 112 7.05 -14.35 0.67
N GLU A 113 6.77 -13.91 1.90
CA GLU A 113 5.52 -14.25 2.61
C GLU A 113 4.28 -13.70 1.89
N LEU A 114 4.34 -12.44 1.41
CA LEU A 114 3.26 -11.79 0.68
C LEU A 114 2.88 -12.47 -0.64
N LYS A 115 3.81 -13.22 -1.26
CA LYS A 115 3.53 -14.02 -2.47
C LYS A 115 2.78 -15.31 -2.15
N ASN A 116 2.94 -15.83 -0.94
CA ASN A 116 2.40 -17.12 -0.50
C ASN A 116 1.19 -16.96 0.43
N LEU A 117 0.71 -15.74 0.63
CA LEU A 117 -0.52 -15.48 1.39
C LEU A 117 -1.69 -16.21 0.69
N LYS A 118 -2.35 -17.11 1.40
CA LYS A 118 -3.57 -17.79 0.95
C LYS A 118 -4.75 -17.07 1.56
#